data_AF-A0A430BLV2-F1
#
_entry.id   AF-A0A430BLV2-F1
#
_cell.length_a   1.000
_cell.length_b   1.000
_cell.length_c   1.000
_cell.angle_alpha   90.00
_cell.angle_beta   90.00
_cell.angle_gamma   90.00
#
_symmetry.space_group_name_H-M   'P 1'
#
loop_
_entity.id
_entity.type
_entity.pdbx_description
1 polymer ?
#
loop_
_entity_poly.entity_id
_entity_poly.type
_entity_poly.pdbx_seq_one_letter_code
_entity_poly.pdbx_strand_id
1 'polypeptide(L)'
;MSLKPIAALLASLALAPAALAQAPLSPEAGDARCVVVLGFIASQPNQPADKLSALRAGSMYYVGKLKGRNAGLDIPATLTRAAQQAQAAKINVGTEAARCGRELTAISQITTARARPAAPKK
;
A
#
# COMPACT_ATOMS: atom_id res chain seq x y z
N MET A 1 -9.00 -57.48 27.51
CA MET A 1 -8.58 -56.14 27.98
C MET A 1 -7.79 -55.51 26.83
N SER A 2 -8.08 -54.38 26.22
CA SER A 2 -9.08 -53.33 26.41
C SER A 2 -9.16 -52.56 25.08
N LEU A 3 -10.34 -52.38 24.49
CA LEU A 3 -10.55 -51.37 23.44
C LEU A 3 -10.57 -49.99 24.13
N LYS A 4 -9.93 -48.98 23.52
CA LYS A 4 -10.12 -47.57 23.89
C LYS A 4 -10.28 -46.73 22.62
N PRO A 5 -11.46 -46.14 22.38
CA PRO A 5 -11.70 -45.22 21.28
C PRO A 5 -11.27 -43.81 21.70
N ILE A 6 -10.43 -43.15 20.92
CA ILE A 6 -10.20 -41.70 21.04
C ILE A 6 -11.06 -41.03 19.97
N ALA A 7 -12.27 -40.72 20.39
CA ALA A 7 -13.19 -39.83 19.71
C ALA A 7 -12.72 -38.37 19.85
N ALA A 8 -13.21 -37.55 18.92
CA ALA A 8 -13.32 -36.09 18.98
C ALA A 8 -12.05 -35.24 18.71
N LEU A 9 -11.69 -35.16 17.42
CA LEU A 9 -11.12 -33.94 16.84
C LEU A 9 -12.21 -33.26 15.99
N LEU A 10 -13.16 -32.62 16.65
CA LEU A 10 -14.15 -31.75 16.01
C LEU A 10 -14.19 -30.42 16.75
N ALA A 11 -14.30 -29.35 15.95
CA ALA A 11 -14.63 -27.98 16.34
C ALA A 11 -13.51 -27.14 16.97
N SER A 12 -12.62 -26.64 16.12
CA SER A 12 -12.03 -25.30 16.32
C SER A 12 -11.94 -24.59 14.97
N LEU A 13 -13.07 -24.48 14.26
CA LEU A 13 -13.22 -23.41 13.28
C LEU A 13 -13.33 -22.11 14.07
N ALA A 14 -12.18 -21.51 14.34
CA ALA A 14 -12.11 -20.13 14.76
C ALA A 14 -12.88 -19.30 13.73
N LEU A 15 -13.99 -18.70 14.15
CA LEU A 15 -14.62 -17.61 13.43
C LEU A 15 -13.62 -16.45 13.42
N ALA A 16 -12.70 -16.46 12.46
CA ALA A 16 -12.03 -15.24 12.09
C ALA A 16 -13.14 -14.27 11.63
N PRO A 17 -13.23 -13.05 12.20
CA PRO A 17 -14.16 -12.08 11.70
C PRO A 17 -13.87 -11.92 10.22
N ALA A 18 -14.89 -12.14 9.39
CA ALA A 18 -14.82 -11.89 7.97
C ALA A 18 -14.59 -10.39 7.80
N ALA A 19 -13.31 -9.98 7.83
CA ALA A 19 -12.88 -8.75 7.23
C ALA A 19 -13.39 -8.85 5.80
N LEU A 20 -14.41 -8.06 5.47
CA LEU A 20 -14.99 -7.96 4.14
C LEU A 20 -13.82 -7.72 3.18
N ALA A 21 -13.35 -8.80 2.55
CA ALA A 21 -12.20 -8.76 1.67
C ALA A 21 -12.66 -8.00 0.44
N GLN A 22 -12.36 -6.70 0.42
CA GLN A 22 -12.49 -5.90 -0.79
C GLN A 22 -11.72 -6.65 -1.88
N ALA A 23 -12.37 -6.90 -3.02
CA ALA A 23 -11.76 -7.63 -4.12
C ALA A 23 -10.35 -7.07 -4.39
N PRO A 24 -9.33 -7.95 -4.52
CA PRO A 24 -7.96 -7.49 -4.66
C PRO A 24 -7.86 -6.58 -5.89
N LEU A 25 -7.36 -5.37 -5.68
CA LEU A 25 -7.10 -4.43 -6.77
C LEU A 25 -6.05 -5.03 -7.70
N SER A 26 -6.14 -4.70 -8.99
CA SER A 26 -4.99 -4.92 -9.86
C SER A 26 -3.79 -4.10 -9.32
N PRO A 27 -2.54 -4.57 -9.56
CA PRO A 27 -1.36 -3.83 -9.12
C PRO A 27 -1.36 -2.37 -9.60
N GLU A 28 -1.77 -2.12 -10.85
CA GLU A 28 -1.88 -0.78 -11.43
C GLU A 28 -2.96 0.07 -10.74
N ALA A 29 -4.12 -0.52 -10.44
CA ALA A 29 -5.19 0.19 -9.75
C ALA A 29 -4.78 0.54 -8.31
N GLY A 30 -4.05 -0.35 -7.65
CA GLY A 30 -3.46 -0.11 -6.33
C GLY A 30 -2.42 1.02 -6.36
N ASP A 31 -1.51 1.01 -7.34
CA ASP A 31 -0.48 2.04 -7.49
C ASP A 31 -1.11 3.41 -7.81
N ALA A 32 -2.09 3.46 -8.73
CA ALA A 32 -2.81 4.69 -9.08
C ALA A 32 -3.59 5.27 -7.89
N ARG A 33 -4.23 4.41 -7.08
CA ARG A 33 -4.92 4.85 -5.86
C ARG A 33 -3.94 5.44 -4.84
N CYS A 34 -2.73 4.91 -4.72
CA CYS A 34 -1.69 5.50 -3.86
C CYS A 34 -1.30 6.90 -4.31
N VAL A 35 -1.12 7.14 -5.62
CA VAL A 35 -0.85 8.49 -6.13
C VAL A 35 -1.98 9.45 -5.76
N VAL A 36 -3.22 9.05 -5.97
CA VAL A 36 -4.40 9.88 -5.66
C VAL A 36 -4.48 10.21 -4.17
N VAL A 37 -4.32 9.22 -3.29
CA VAL A 37 -4.42 9.43 -1.84
C VAL A 37 -3.29 10.30 -1.31
N LEU A 38 -2.05 10.05 -1.73
CA LEU A 38 -0.91 10.87 -1.33
C LEU A 38 -1.05 12.31 -1.87
N GLY A 39 -1.53 12.47 -3.11
CA GLY A 39 -1.85 13.78 -3.70
C GLY A 39 -2.96 14.50 -2.94
N PHE A 40 -4.02 13.79 -2.55
CA PHE A 40 -5.10 14.33 -1.73
C PHE A 40 -4.57 14.82 -0.38
N ILE A 41 -3.77 14.02 0.32
CA ILE A 41 -3.16 14.40 1.61
C ILE A 41 -2.23 15.61 1.43
N ALA A 42 -1.47 15.68 0.33
CA ALA A 42 -0.59 16.80 0.02
C ALA A 42 -1.37 18.09 -0.29
N SER A 43 -2.61 17.98 -0.77
CA SER A 43 -3.49 19.12 -1.03
C SER A 43 -4.21 19.67 0.21
N GLN A 44 -4.15 18.96 1.34
CA GLN A 44 -4.75 19.45 2.58
C GLN A 44 -4.01 20.71 3.09
N PRO A 45 -4.75 21.69 3.65
CA PRO A 45 -4.12 22.88 4.20
C PRO A 45 -3.21 22.52 5.38
N ASN A 46 -2.20 23.38 5.62
CA ASN A 46 -1.31 23.31 6.78
C ASN A 46 -0.41 22.06 6.86
N GLN A 47 -0.08 21.44 5.71
CA GLN A 47 0.93 20.39 5.72
C GLN A 47 2.33 20.96 5.98
N PRO A 48 3.04 20.46 7.01
CA PRO A 48 4.44 20.78 7.23
C PRO A 48 5.28 20.53 5.96
N ALA A 49 6.29 21.38 5.71
CA ALA A 49 7.08 21.33 4.49
C ALA A 49 7.85 20.00 4.30
N ASP A 50 8.30 19.40 5.39
CA ASP A 50 8.93 18.08 5.45
C ASP A 50 7.94 16.98 5.03
N LYS A 51 6.71 17.00 5.56
CA LYS A 51 5.65 16.07 5.17
C LYS A 51 5.27 16.23 3.71
N LEU A 52 5.14 17.46 3.24
CA LEU A 52 4.78 17.74 1.86
C LEU A 52 5.85 17.22 0.88
N SER A 53 7.12 17.32 1.24
CA SER A 53 8.23 16.76 0.47
C SER A 53 8.17 15.23 0.42
N ALA A 54 7.92 14.58 1.57
CA ALA A 54 7.76 13.13 1.64
C ALA A 54 6.55 12.62 0.82
N LEU A 55 5.41 13.33 0.88
CA LEU A 55 4.22 13.00 0.09
C LEU A 55 4.48 13.11 -1.41
N ARG A 56 5.16 14.17 -1.86
CA ARG A 56 5.56 14.31 -3.27
C ARG A 56 6.48 13.19 -3.72
N ALA A 57 7.50 12.86 -2.92
CA ALA A 57 8.41 11.76 -3.22
C ALA A 57 7.66 10.42 -3.32
N GLY A 58 6.76 10.14 -2.38
CA GLY A 58 5.90 8.96 -2.41
C GLY A 58 5.01 8.90 -3.66
N SER A 59 4.36 10.02 -4.02
CA SER A 59 3.56 10.11 -5.25
C SER A 59 4.39 9.85 -6.50
N MET A 60 5.59 10.42 -6.59
CA MET A 60 6.49 10.20 -7.73
C MET A 60 6.98 8.76 -7.82
N TYR A 61 7.24 8.10 -6.69
CA TYR A 61 7.56 6.68 -6.66
C TYR A 61 6.45 5.83 -7.31
N TYR A 62 5.19 6.05 -6.94
CA TYR A 62 4.07 5.28 -7.52
C TYR A 62 3.80 5.63 -8.99
N VAL A 63 4.00 6.89 -9.40
CA VAL A 63 3.97 7.27 -10.83
C VAL A 63 5.08 6.56 -11.61
N GLY A 64 6.28 6.49 -11.05
CA GLY A 64 7.40 5.74 -11.61
C GLY A 64 7.08 4.26 -11.77
N LYS A 65 6.48 3.63 -10.76
CA LYS A 65 6.00 2.24 -10.83
C LYS A 65 4.96 2.03 -11.94
N LEU A 66 3.97 2.89 -12.05
CA LEU A 66 2.95 2.81 -13.09
C LEU A 66 3.58 2.84 -14.49
N LYS A 67 4.50 3.77 -14.73
CA LYS A 67 5.24 3.83 -16.00
C LYS A 67 6.16 2.63 -16.21
N GLY A 68 6.79 2.13 -15.16
CA GLY A 68 7.64 0.94 -15.22
C GLY A 68 6.88 -0.34 -15.59
N ARG A 69 5.60 -0.43 -15.19
CA ARG A 69 4.70 -1.53 -15.58
C ARG A 69 4.21 -1.40 -17.02
N ASN A 70 3.84 -0.18 -17.43
CA ASN A 70 3.37 0.09 -18.77
C ASN A 70 3.84 1.47 -19.23
N ALA A 71 4.82 1.48 -20.14
CA ALA A 71 5.41 2.70 -20.67
C ALA A 71 4.42 3.53 -21.53
N GLY A 72 3.42 2.88 -22.14
CA GLY A 72 2.37 3.53 -22.94
C GLY A 72 1.16 3.99 -22.13
N LEU A 73 1.21 3.89 -20.80
CA LEU A 73 0.09 4.26 -19.94
C LEU A 73 -0.13 5.78 -19.94
N ASP A 74 -1.36 6.20 -20.27
CA ASP A 74 -1.81 7.57 -20.05
C ASP A 74 -1.98 7.81 -18.54
N ILE A 75 -0.96 8.41 -17.93
CA ILE A 75 -0.93 8.67 -16.48
C ILE A 75 -2.07 9.62 -16.06
N PRO A 76 -2.26 10.81 -16.67
CA PRO A 76 -3.40 11.67 -16.35
C PRO A 76 -4.74 10.94 -16.37
N ALA A 77 -5.08 10.26 -17.47
CA ALA A 77 -6.36 9.56 -17.59
C ALA A 77 -6.50 8.44 -16.55
N THR A 78 -5.41 7.73 -16.25
CA THR A 78 -5.40 6.67 -15.24
C THR A 78 -5.65 7.21 -13.84
N LEU A 79 -4.99 8.31 -13.47
CA LEU A 79 -5.16 8.95 -12.16
C LEU A 79 -6.56 9.56 -12.01
N THR A 80 -7.11 10.16 -13.06
CA THR A 80 -8.49 10.65 -13.06
C THR A 80 -9.49 9.53 -12.82
N ARG A 81 -9.37 8.40 -13.54
CA ARG A 81 -10.22 7.22 -13.30
C ARG A 81 -10.05 6.68 -11.89
N ALA A 82 -8.82 6.58 -11.39
CA ALA A 82 -8.55 6.11 -10.04
C ALA A 82 -9.17 7.02 -8.98
N ALA A 83 -9.14 8.34 -9.17
CA ALA A 83 -9.77 9.29 -8.26
C ALA A 83 -11.29 9.17 -8.25
N GLN A 84 -11.92 9.05 -9.43
CA GLN A 84 -13.36 8.82 -9.56
C GLN A 84 -13.78 7.51 -8.88
N GLN A 85 -13.04 6.43 -9.11
CA GLN A 85 -13.28 5.13 -8.48
C GLN A 85 -13.09 5.18 -6.97
N ALA A 86 -12.05 5.86 -6.48
CA ALA A 86 -11.80 6.06 -5.07
C ALA A 86 -12.96 6.80 -4.38
N GLN A 87 -13.47 7.86 -5.03
CA GLN A 87 -14.60 8.62 -4.54
C GLN A 87 -15.89 7.79 -4.56
N ALA A 88 -16.19 7.09 -5.66
CA ALA A 88 -17.36 6.24 -5.79
C ALA A 88 -17.37 5.10 -4.76
N ALA A 89 -16.20 4.49 -4.51
CA ALA A 89 -16.01 3.44 -3.53
C ALA A 89 -15.93 3.96 -2.08
N LYS A 90 -16.00 5.28 -1.85
CA LYS A 90 -15.87 5.92 -0.54
C LYS A 90 -14.66 5.41 0.24
N ILE A 91 -13.50 5.34 -0.41
CA ILE A 91 -12.30 4.80 0.23
C ILE A 91 -11.96 5.56 1.49
N ASN A 92 -11.53 4.84 2.54
CA ASN A 92 -11.00 5.48 3.73
C ASN A 92 -9.56 5.93 3.45
N VAL A 93 -9.34 7.25 3.43
CA VAL A 93 -8.04 7.88 3.16
C VAL A 93 -6.97 7.41 4.14
N GLY A 94 -7.30 7.26 5.44
CA GLY A 94 -6.35 6.81 6.46
C GLY A 94 -5.90 5.37 6.24
N THR A 95 -6.84 4.46 5.97
CA THR A 95 -6.53 3.05 5.67
C THR A 95 -5.68 2.93 4.42
N GLU A 96 -6.02 3.67 3.37
CA GLU A 96 -5.30 3.62 2.10
C GLU A 96 -3.91 4.25 2.20
N ALA A 97 -3.77 5.37 2.91
CA ALA A 97 -2.48 5.98 3.21
C ALA A 97 -1.57 5.05 3.99
N ALA A 98 -2.11 4.33 4.99
CA ALA A 98 -1.36 3.34 5.74
C ALA A 98 -0.89 2.18 4.85
N ARG A 99 -1.72 1.71 3.91
CA ARG A 99 -1.32 0.69 2.91
C ARG A 99 -0.15 1.18 2.07
N CYS A 100 -0.28 2.36 1.47
CA CYS A 100 0.76 2.93 0.61
C CYS A 100 2.04 3.24 1.40
N GLY A 101 1.91 3.67 2.65
CA GLY A 101 3.03 3.95 3.55
C GLY A 101 3.83 2.70 3.93
N ARG A 102 3.17 1.53 4.12
CA ARG A 102 3.90 0.28 4.41
C ARG A 102 4.87 -0.10 3.30
N GLU A 103 4.45 0.06 2.04
CA GLU A 103 5.32 -0.23 0.90
C GLU A 103 6.49 0.76 0.80
N LEU A 104 6.22 2.07 0.96
CA LEU A 104 7.26 3.09 0.97
C LEU A 104 8.30 2.86 2.08
N THR A 105 7.84 2.48 3.28
CA THR A 105 8.70 2.10 4.40
C THR A 105 9.55 0.88 4.08
N ALA A 106 8.95 -0.17 3.49
CA ALA A 106 9.68 -1.38 3.11
C ALA A 106 10.83 -1.07 2.13
N ILE A 107 10.60 -0.15 1.19
CA ILE A 107 11.63 0.26 0.22
C ILE A 107 12.72 1.11 0.85
N SER A 108 12.34 2.04 1.74
CA SER A 108 13.30 2.83 2.51
C SER A 108 14.24 1.92 3.31
N GLN A 109 13.72 0.85 3.90
CA GLN A 109 14.53 -0.15 4.62
C GLN A 109 15.51 -0.89 3.69
N ILE A 110 15.09 -1.22 2.47
CA ILE A 110 15.95 -1.89 1.49
C ILE A 110 17.08 -0.95 1.00
N THR A 111 16.77 0.32 0.75
CA THR A 111 17.75 1.28 0.24
C THR A 111 18.75 1.70 1.31
N THR A 112 18.29 1.91 2.55
CA THR A 112 19.17 2.27 3.68
C THR A 112 20.06 1.11 4.13
N ALA A 113 19.58 -0.14 4.09
CA ALA A 113 20.40 -1.31 4.39
C ALA A 113 21.57 -1.49 3.40
N ARG A 114 21.39 -1.10 2.13
CA ARG A 114 22.45 -1.09 1.11
C ARG A 114 23.37 0.13 1.18
N ALA A 115 22.92 1.22 1.80
CA ALA A 115 23.66 2.47 1.89
C ALA A 115 24.61 2.53 3.10
N ARG A 116 24.69 1.51 3.96
CA ARG A 116 25.66 1.48 5.06
C ARG A 116 27.07 1.37 4.45
N PRO A 117 27.91 2.43 4.50
CA PRO A 117 29.27 2.33 3.99
C PRO A 117 30.00 1.26 4.80
N ALA A 118 30.79 0.43 4.14
CA ALA A 118 31.74 -0.44 4.82
C ALA A 118 32.58 0.47 5.75
N ALA A 119 32.53 0.20 7.06
CA ALA A 119 33.31 0.97 8.02
C ALA A 119 34.78 0.96 7.58
N PRO A 120 35.49 2.10 7.59
CA PRO A 120 36.91 2.10 7.28
C PRO A 120 37.61 1.24 8.32
N LYS A 121 38.27 0.17 7.88
CA LYS A 121 39.17 -0.61 8.73
C LYS A 121 40.28 0.35 9.16
N LYS A 122 40.35 0.64 10.46
CA LYS A 122 41.55 1.21 11.08
C LYS A 122 42.45 0.08 11.53
#